data_AF-A0A3Q1FRF0-F1
#
_entry.id   AF-A0A3Q1FRF0-F1
#
_cell.length_a   1.000
_cell.length_b   1.000
_cell.length_c   1.000
_cell.angle_alpha   90.00
_cell.angle_beta   90.00
_cell.angle_gamma   90.00
#
_symmetry.space_group_name_H-M   'P 1'
#
loop_
_entity.id
_entity.type
_entity.pdbx_description
1 polymer ?
#
loop_
_entity_poly.entity_id
_entity_poly.type
_entity_poly.pdbx_seq_one_letter_code
_entity_poly.pdbx_strand_id
1 'polypeptide(L)'
;MSNPVVTHQPGAGGYGTNVQTGEWSTGVCSCFSDGLICALGFLCPLALSCYTANKYGENCCLGFLPGGLTAIRTHMRLTYGIQGTICNDATMLFCCGICEVCRMAREIRIRNGEVSS
;
A
#
# COMPACT_ATOMS: atom_id res chain seq x y z
N MET A 1 15.42 -31.62 -11.98
CA MET A 1 14.65 -30.36 -12.09
C MET A 1 15.21 -29.39 -11.06
N SER A 2 15.63 -28.18 -11.45
CA SER A 2 16.11 -27.16 -10.51
C SER A 2 15.31 -25.87 -10.68
N ASN A 3 14.25 -25.72 -9.88
CA ASN A 3 13.79 -24.39 -9.46
C ASN A 3 14.54 -24.12 -8.14
N PRO A 4 15.20 -22.96 -7.88
CA PRO A 4 14.71 -21.61 -8.15
C PRO A 4 15.80 -20.52 -8.39
N VAL A 5 15.42 -19.28 -8.73
CA VAL A 5 16.07 -18.06 -8.19
C VAL A 5 14.98 -17.02 -7.92
N VAL A 6 14.58 -16.90 -6.66
CA VAL A 6 13.86 -15.73 -6.12
C VAL A 6 14.87 -14.96 -5.30
N THR A 7 15.18 -13.72 -5.67
CA THR A 7 16.15 -12.89 -4.93
C THR A 7 15.54 -11.66 -4.28
N HIS A 8 14.22 -11.45 -4.43
CA HIS A 8 13.22 -11.09 -3.41
C HIS A 8 11.98 -10.49 -4.06
N GLN A 9 10.81 -11.08 -3.82
CA GLN A 9 9.61 -10.39 -3.33
C GLN A 9 8.74 -11.44 -2.64
N PRO A 10 8.87 -11.61 -1.32
CA PRO A 10 7.67 -11.61 -0.47
C PRO A 10 7.86 -10.92 0.89
N GLY A 11 6.88 -10.10 1.26
CA GLY A 11 6.54 -9.57 2.59
C GLY A 11 5.19 -8.84 2.47
N ALA A 12 4.20 -8.93 3.36
CA ALA A 12 4.16 -9.27 4.78
C ALA A 12 4.13 -10.78 5.13
N GLY A 13 4.93 -11.20 6.11
CA GLY A 13 4.79 -12.50 6.77
C GLY A 13 3.71 -12.44 7.86
N GLY A 14 2.99 -13.51 8.20
CA GLY A 14 3.31 -14.92 7.98
C GLY A 14 2.16 -15.74 7.39
N TYR A 15 2.58 -16.88 6.86
CA TYR A 15 1.82 -17.92 6.19
C TYR A 15 0.41 -18.17 6.74
N GLY A 16 -0.55 -17.93 5.86
CA GLY A 16 -1.93 -18.33 6.01
C GLY A 16 -2.73 -17.79 4.85
N THR A 17 -2.78 -18.51 3.74
CA THR A 17 -3.85 -18.32 2.74
C THR A 17 -5.17 -18.76 3.38
N ASN A 18 -5.69 -17.97 4.31
CA ASN A 18 -7.12 -17.88 4.51
C ASN A 18 -7.56 -16.70 3.65
N VAL A 19 -7.94 -17.02 2.42
CA VAL A 19 -8.77 -16.12 1.60
C VAL A 19 -9.99 -15.80 2.45
N GLN A 20 -9.96 -14.64 3.09
CA GLN A 20 -11.06 -13.77 3.54
C GLN A 20 -10.49 -12.78 4.58
N THR A 21 -10.61 -11.45 4.42
CA THR A 21 -11.72 -10.72 3.81
C THR A 21 -11.34 -9.31 3.33
N GLY A 22 -11.80 -8.96 2.13
CA GLY A 22 -12.69 -7.80 1.99
C GLY A 22 -12.16 -6.57 1.27
N GLU A 23 -12.93 -5.50 1.45
CA GLU A 23 -12.66 -4.16 0.95
C GLU A 23 -11.54 -3.48 1.76
N TRP A 24 -11.11 -2.31 1.31
CA TRP A 24 -10.23 -1.44 2.07
C TRP A 24 -10.86 -1.07 3.42
N SER A 25 -10.03 -0.94 4.46
CA SER A 25 -10.51 -0.65 5.82
C SER A 25 -11.09 0.77 5.95
N THR A 26 -10.63 1.71 5.12
CA THR A 26 -11.14 3.08 5.09
C THR A 26 -11.45 3.55 3.67
N GLY A 27 -12.24 4.62 3.55
CA GLY A 27 -12.43 5.33 2.28
C GLY A 27 -11.16 6.08 1.84
N VAL A 28 -11.12 6.47 0.56
CA VAL A 28 -9.99 7.21 -0.05
C VAL A 28 -9.82 8.58 0.61
N CYS A 29 -10.94 9.29 0.85
CA CYS A 29 -10.93 10.64 1.42
C CYS A 29 -11.08 10.66 2.95
N SER A 30 -10.83 9.55 3.64
CA SER A 30 -10.82 9.52 5.11
C SER A 30 -9.56 10.20 5.67
N CYS A 31 -9.17 11.36 5.15
CA CYS A 31 -7.89 12.01 5.48
C CYS A 31 -7.81 12.48 6.95
N PHE A 32 -8.95 12.73 7.57
CA PHE A 32 -9.02 13.22 8.95
C PHE A 32 -8.86 12.13 10.01
N SER A 33 -8.98 10.85 9.68
CA SER A 33 -8.75 9.77 10.65
C SER A 33 -7.27 9.50 10.92
N ASP A 34 -6.35 10.12 10.17
CA ASP A 34 -4.91 10.01 10.40
C ASP A 34 -4.21 11.32 10.01
N GLY A 35 -4.53 12.37 10.76
CA GLY A 35 -4.17 13.76 10.42
C GLY A 35 -2.68 14.00 10.20
N LEU A 36 -1.81 13.26 10.90
CA LEU A 36 -0.36 13.34 10.71
C LEU A 36 0.09 12.75 9.36
N ILE A 37 -0.44 11.58 8.98
CA ILE A 37 -0.13 10.96 7.68
C ILE A 37 -0.63 11.83 6.53
N CYS A 38 -1.82 12.41 6.66
CA CYS A 38 -2.34 13.30 5.63
C CYS A 38 -1.60 14.64 5.59
N ALA A 39 -1.24 15.23 6.73
CA ALA A 39 -0.38 16.42 6.76
C ALA A 39 0.98 16.17 6.10
N LEU A 40 1.60 15.01 6.33
CA LEU A 40 2.82 14.59 5.65
C LEU A 40 2.59 14.40 4.14
N GLY A 41 1.45 13.84 3.73
CA GLY A 41 1.08 13.70 2.32
C GLY A 41 0.94 15.04 1.61
N PHE A 42 0.35 16.05 2.25
CA PHE A 42 0.23 17.40 1.68
C PHE A 42 1.55 18.17 1.68
N LEU A 43 2.36 18.04 2.74
CA LEU A 43 3.62 18.79 2.89
C LEU A 43 4.77 18.16 2.09
N CYS A 44 4.84 16.84 2.03
CA CYS A 44 5.89 16.10 1.34
C CYS A 44 5.38 14.74 0.79
N PRO A 45 4.71 14.75 -0.38
CA PRO A 45 4.18 13.54 -1.01
C PRO A 45 5.25 12.46 -1.24
N LEU A 46 6.46 12.89 -1.61
CA LEU A 46 7.62 12.01 -1.83
C LEU A 46 8.01 11.26 -0.54
N ALA A 47 8.11 11.96 0.60
CA ALA A 47 8.40 11.32 1.87
C ALA A 47 7.32 10.31 2.27
N LEU A 48 6.05 10.62 2.00
CA LEU A 48 4.94 9.70 2.26
C LEU A 48 5.03 8.44 1.36
N SER A 49 5.36 8.59 0.08
CA SER A 49 5.55 7.44 -0.83
C SER A 49 6.70 6.54 -0.38
N CYS A 50 7.83 7.13 0.02
CA CYS A 50 8.97 6.42 0.59
C CYS A 50 8.61 5.69 1.89
N TYR A 51 7.90 6.38 2.80
CA TYR A 51 7.43 5.81 4.05
C TYR A 51 6.51 4.60 3.80
N THR A 52 5.57 4.75 2.87
CA THR A 52 4.63 3.68 2.49
C THR A 52 5.35 2.47 1.93
N ALA A 53 6.30 2.68 1.01
CA ALA A 53 7.13 1.60 0.45
C ALA A 53 7.93 0.89 1.54
N ASN A 54 8.64 1.66 2.38
CA ASN A 54 9.45 1.10 3.47
C ASN A 54 8.61 0.31 4.49
N LYS A 55 7.47 0.86 4.92
CA LYS A 55 6.55 0.19 5.85
C LYS A 55 5.94 -1.08 5.28
N TYR A 56 5.74 -1.13 3.96
CA TYR A 56 5.26 -2.33 3.28
C TYR A 56 6.36 -3.38 3.05
N GLY A 57 7.62 -3.08 3.39
CA GLY A 57 8.77 -3.97 3.25
C GLY A 57 9.56 -3.80 1.95
N GLU A 58 9.30 -2.73 1.19
CA GLU A 58 9.99 -2.40 -0.07
C GLU A 58 11.01 -1.27 0.11
N ASN A 59 11.92 -1.09 -0.86
CA ASN A 59 12.87 0.02 -0.82
C ASN A 59 12.13 1.36 -1.01
N CYS A 60 12.49 2.37 -0.20
CA CYS A 60 12.05 3.75 -0.34
C CYS A 60 12.11 4.27 -1.80
N CYS A 61 13.13 3.88 -2.57
CA CYS A 61 13.28 4.23 -3.98
C CYS A 61 12.07 3.84 -4.83
N LEU A 62 11.39 2.74 -4.49
CA LEU A 62 10.21 2.28 -5.22
C LEU A 62 9.05 3.27 -5.12
N GLY A 63 8.95 4.04 -4.03
CA GLY A 63 7.95 5.10 -3.87
C GLY A 63 8.16 6.30 -4.82
N PHE A 64 9.35 6.46 -5.40
CA PHE A 64 9.69 7.56 -6.30
C PHE A 64 9.64 7.17 -7.78
N LEU A 65 9.70 5.87 -8.09
CA LEU A 65 9.74 5.39 -9.46
C LEU A 65 8.35 5.47 -10.10
N PRO A 66 8.25 5.89 -11.38
CA PRO A 66 7.00 5.81 -12.13
C PRO A 66 6.43 4.39 -12.09
N GLY A 67 5.18 4.26 -11.66
CA GLY A 67 4.51 2.96 -11.52
C GLY A 67 4.89 2.16 -10.27
N GLY A 68 5.87 2.58 -9.47
CA GLY A 68 6.29 1.87 -8.25
C GLY A 68 5.20 1.84 -7.18
N LEU A 69 4.50 2.96 -6.96
CA LEU A 69 3.32 2.99 -6.09
C LEU A 69 2.17 2.10 -6.61
N THR A 70 1.99 2.04 -7.94
CA THR A 70 1.00 1.15 -8.56
C THR A 70 1.36 -0.32 -8.33
N ALA A 71 2.65 -0.66 -8.41
CA ALA A 71 3.14 -1.99 -8.11
C ALA A 71 2.92 -2.36 -6.63
N ILE A 72 3.26 -1.46 -5.70
CA ILE A 72 3.02 -1.64 -4.26
C ILE A 72 1.52 -1.83 -3.99
N ARG A 73 0.67 -1.01 -4.60
CA ARG A 73 -0.79 -1.11 -4.45
C ARG A 73 -1.33 -2.43 -4.98
N THR A 74 -0.87 -2.85 -6.16
CA THR A 74 -1.28 -4.13 -6.76
C THR A 74 -0.89 -5.28 -5.84
N HIS A 75 0.36 -5.27 -5.36
CA HIS A 75 0.83 -6.27 -4.42
C HIS A 75 0.00 -6.27 -3.13
N MET A 76 -0.31 -5.09 -2.57
CA MET A 76 -1.16 -4.94 -1.38
C MET A 76 -2.54 -5.55 -1.57
N ARG A 77 -3.21 -5.27 -2.69
CA ARG A 77 -4.53 -5.83 -2.98
C ARG A 77 -4.49 -7.34 -3.14
N LEU A 78 -3.46 -7.88 -3.78
CA LEU A 78 -3.28 -9.32 -3.92
C LEU A 78 -3.04 -9.98 -2.55
N THR A 79 -2.20 -9.39 -1.71
CA THR A 79 -1.88 -9.87 -0.35
C THR A 79 -3.10 -9.84 0.57
N TYR A 80 -3.92 -8.79 0.49
CA TYR A 80 -5.08 -8.60 1.37
C TYR A 80 -6.40 -9.13 0.78
N GLY A 81 -6.40 -9.66 -0.44
CA GLY A 81 -7.60 -10.19 -1.10
C GLY A 81 -8.62 -9.13 -1.54
N ILE A 82 -8.16 -7.91 -1.85
CA ILE A 82 -9.01 -6.78 -2.28
C ILE A 82 -9.25 -6.83 -3.80
N GLN A 83 -10.51 -6.88 -4.22
CA GLN A 83 -10.88 -6.93 -5.64
C GLN A 83 -10.52 -5.63 -6.39
N GLY A 84 -10.14 -5.77 -7.67
CA GLY A 84 -9.81 -4.67 -8.55
C GLY A 84 -8.80 -5.06 -9.63
N THR A 85 -8.52 -4.14 -10.55
CA THR A 85 -7.58 -4.33 -11.66
C THR A 85 -6.35 -3.43 -11.52
N ILE A 86 -5.26 -3.75 -12.22
CA ILE A 86 -4.08 -2.88 -12.28
C ILE A 86 -4.44 -1.50 -12.86
N CYS A 87 -5.37 -1.46 -13.83
CA CYS A 87 -5.89 -0.21 -14.38
C CYS A 87 -6.60 0.63 -13.31
N ASN A 88 -7.44 -0.01 -12.48
CA ASN A 88 -8.05 0.66 -11.33
C ASN A 88 -6.99 1.21 -10.38
N ASP A 89 -5.92 0.45 -10.09
CA ASP A 89 -4.84 0.91 -9.21
C ASP A 89 -4.10 2.12 -9.74
N ALA A 90 -3.74 2.10 -11.02
CA ALA A 90 -3.11 3.24 -11.67
C ALA A 90 -4.03 4.47 -11.66
N THR A 91 -5.33 4.27 -11.92
CA THR A 91 -6.32 5.35 -11.94
C THR A 91 -6.53 5.96 -10.57
N MET A 92 -6.61 5.15 -9.51
CA MET A 92 -6.77 5.65 -8.14
C MET A 92 -5.56 6.48 -7.70
N LEU A 93 -4.34 6.06 -8.05
CA LEU A 93 -3.12 6.82 -7.76
C LEU A 93 -2.99 8.08 -8.62
N PHE A 94 -3.50 8.05 -9.86
CA PHE A 94 -3.48 9.22 -10.74
C PHE A 94 -4.50 10.28 -10.32
N CYS A 95 -5.75 9.87 -10.09
CA CYS A 95 -6.86 10.78 -9.77
C CYS A 95 -6.88 11.21 -8.29
N CYS A 96 -6.39 10.36 -7.39
CA CYS A 96 -6.48 10.57 -5.94
C CYS A 96 -5.15 10.32 -5.22
N GLY A 97 -4.02 10.59 -5.89
CA GLY A 97 -2.68 10.15 -5.46
C GLY A 97 -2.36 10.32 -3.98
N ILE A 98 -2.40 11.54 -3.44
CA ILE A 98 -2.05 11.77 -2.03
C ILE A 98 -2.99 11.00 -1.09
N CYS A 99 -4.31 11.10 -1.32
CA CYS A 99 -5.32 10.44 -0.50
C CYS A 99 -5.17 8.90 -0.56
N GLU A 100 -4.90 8.35 -1.74
CA GLU A 100 -4.73 6.91 -1.92
C GLU A 100 -3.42 6.41 -1.29
N VAL A 101 -2.32 7.17 -1.37
CA VAL A 101 -1.08 6.81 -0.68
C VAL A 101 -1.26 6.89 0.85
N CYS A 102 -1.99 7.90 1.35
CA CYS A 102 -2.37 7.98 2.77
C CYS A 102 -3.21 6.76 3.20
N ARG A 103 -4.18 6.37 2.36
CA ARG A 103 -5.02 5.19 2.58
C ARG A 103 -4.18 3.91 2.61
N MET A 104 -3.25 3.75 1.68
CA MET A 104 -2.32 2.61 1.66
C MET A 104 -1.44 2.57 2.91
N ALA A 105 -0.87 3.70 3.32
CA ALA A 105 -0.07 3.80 4.55
C ALA A 105 -0.88 3.41 5.79
N ARG A 106 -2.13 3.88 5.89
CA ARG A 106 -3.06 3.52 6.97
C ARG A 106 -3.44 2.05 6.94
N GLU A 107 -3.73 1.50 5.76
CA GLU A 107 -4.10 0.10 5.60
C GLU A 107 -3.00 -0.80 6.17
N ILE A 108 -1.73 -0.52 5.87
CA ILE A 108 -0.59 -1.25 6.44
C ILE A 108 -0.62 -1.21 7.97
N ARG A 109 -0.84 -0.02 8.55
CA ARG A 109 -0.89 0.15 10.01
C ARG A 109 -2.06 -0.61 10.65
N ILE A 110 -3.24 -0.60 10.02
CA ILE A 110 -4.41 -1.35 10.49
C ILE A 110 -4.13 -2.84 10.46
N ARG A 111 -3.58 -3.35 9.35
CA ARG A 111 -3.25 -4.78 9.19
C ARG A 111 -2.13 -5.23 10.13
N ASN A 112 -1.24 -4.32 10.54
CA ASN A 112 -0.21 -4.56 11.55
C ASN A 112 -0.73 -4.41 13.01
N GLY A 113 -2.00 -4.02 13.20
CA GLY A 113 -2.57 -3.78 14.53
C GLY A 113 -2.08 -2.49 15.22
N GLU A 114 -1.45 -1.57 14.48
CA GLU A 114 -0.96 -0.30 15.03
C GLU A 114 -2.09 0.75 15.20
N VAL A 115 -3.19 0.61 14.45
CA VAL A 115 -4.32 1.56 14.42
C VAL A 115 -5.63 0.79 14.23
N SER A 116 -6.71 1.20 14.90
CA SER A 116 -8.07 0.68 14.66
C SER A 116 -8.74 1.41 13.50
N SER A 117 -9.44 0.67 12.64
CA SER A 117 -10.12 1.17 11.42
C SER A 117 -11.23 2.18 11.69
#